data_AF-A0A6J4R235-F1
#
_entry.id   AF-A0A6J4R235-F1
#
_cell.length_a   1.000
_cell.length_b   1.000
_cell.length_c   1.000
_cell.angle_alpha   90.00
_cell.angle_beta   90.00
_cell.angle_gamma   90.00
#
_symmetry.space_group_name_H-M   'P 1'
#
loop_
_entity.id
_entity.type
_entity.pdbx_description
1 polymer ?
#
loop_
_entity_poly.entity_id
_entity_poly.type
_entity_poly.pdbx_seq_one_letter_code
_entity_poly.pdbx_strand_id
1 'polypeptide(L)' 'MPDLKQKRVDMEIGLDVDWLSSKGIVERLILVTADSDLVPTMQFARREGIKVVLVNMGHRLTKHDLLVHADEVRSVPYP' A
#
# COMPACT_ATOMS: atom_id res chain seq x y z
N MET A 1 -10.46 1.86 -21.96
CA MET A 1 -9.36 0.91 -22.28
C MET A 1 -8.44 0.89 -21.07
N PRO A 2 -8.03 -0.26 -20.52
CA PRO A 2 -7.16 -0.27 -19.35
C PRO A 2 -5.78 0.32 -19.71
N ASP A 3 -5.29 1.25 -18.87
CA ASP A 3 -3.97 1.87 -19.03
C ASP A 3 -2.87 0.86 -18.66
N LEU A 4 -2.40 0.11 -19.66
CA LEU A 4 -1.32 -0.88 -19.54
C LEU A 4 -0.05 -0.33 -18.86
N LYS A 5 0.20 0.98 -18.98
CA LYS A 5 1.35 1.65 -18.35
C LYS A 5 1.19 1.78 -16.83
N GLN A 6 -0.01 2.12 -16.35
CA GLN A 6 -0.28 2.23 -14.90
C GLN A 6 -0.20 0.86 -14.24
N LYS A 7 -0.77 -0.17 -14.86
CA LYS A 7 -0.66 -1.56 -14.37
C LYS A 7 0.79 -2.02 -14.21
N ARG A 8 1.70 -1.58 -15.08
CA ARG A 8 3.11 -1.97 -14.99
C ARG A 8 3.78 -1.38 -13.75
N VAL A 9 3.45 -0.14 -13.40
CA VAL A 9 3.99 0.53 -12.21
C VAL A 9 3.53 -0.18 -10.94
N ASP A 10 2.24 -0.56 -10.84
CA ASP A 10 1.72 -1.26 -9.66
C ASP A 10 2.38 -2.62 -9.46
N MET A 11 2.66 -3.34 -10.56
CA MET A 11 3.37 -4.62 -10.52
C MET A 11 4.84 -4.47 -10.11
N GLU A 12 5.54 -3.44 -10.61
CA GLU A 12 6.92 -3.15 -10.23
C GLU A 12 7.02 -2.81 -8.73
N ILE A 13 6.11 -1.98 -8.21
CA ILE A 13 6.04 -1.64 -6.78
C ILE A 13 5.73 -2.89 -5.93
N GLY A 14 4.79 -3.72 -6.36
CA GLY A 14 4.44 -4.95 -5.66
C GLY A 14 5.64 -5.88 -5.51
N LEU A 15 6.41 -6.10 -6.58
CA LEU A 15 7.61 -6.94 -6.58
C LEU A 15 8.69 -6.43 -5.62
N ASP A 16 8.92 -5.11 -5.59
CA ASP A 16 9.90 -4.51 -4.69
C ASP A 16 9.49 -4.69 -3.22
N VAL A 17 8.21 -4.47 -2.90
CA VAL A 17 7.68 -4.68 -1.55
C VAL A 17 7.76 -6.14 -1.16
N ASP A 18 7.41 -7.07 -2.04
CA ASP A 18 7.48 -8.51 -1.77
C ASP A 18 8.93 -8.92 -1.48
N TRP A 19 9.89 -8.45 -2.28
CA TRP A 19 11.32 -8.74 -2.07
C TRP A 19 11.84 -8.18 -0.75
N LEU A 20 11.51 -6.93 -0.42
CA LEU A 20 11.93 -6.27 0.81
C LEU A 20 11.31 -6.94 2.06
N SER A 21 10.03 -7.30 1.96
CA SER A 21 9.27 -7.91 3.05
C SER A 21 9.75 -9.34 3.31
N SER A 22 9.88 -10.17 2.28
CA SER A 22 10.32 -11.57 2.43
C SER A 22 11.78 -11.73 2.86
N LYS A 23 12.59 -10.69 2.69
CA LYS A 23 13.97 -10.67 3.22
C LYS A 23 14.07 -10.07 4.62
N GLY A 24 12.97 -9.57 5.20
CA GLY A 24 12.97 -8.89 6.49
C GLY A 24 13.84 -7.64 6.51
N ILE A 25 14.03 -6.97 5.36
CA ILE A 25 14.87 -5.77 5.24
C ILE A 25 14.14 -4.55 5.81
N VAL A 26 12.81 -4.59 5.81
CA VAL A 26 11.93 -3.54 6.32
C VAL A 26 11.03 -4.14 7.40
N GLU A 27 10.58 -3.31 8.35
CA GLU A 27 9.62 -3.71 9.39
C GLU A 27 8.25 -3.01 9.21
N ARG A 28 8.21 -1.96 8.38
CA ARG A 28 7.03 -1.13 8.16
C ARG A 28 6.93 -0.69 6.71
N LEU A 29 5.75 -0.84 6.13
CA LEU A 29 5.38 -0.33 4.83
C LEU A 29 4.47 0.90 5.01
N ILE A 30 4.93 2.09 4.60
CA ILE A 30 4.11 3.31 4.62
C ILE A 30 3.60 3.55 3.21
N LEU A 31 2.30 3.40 3.02
CA LEU A 31 1.64 3.52 1.73
C LEU A 31 0.87 4.84 1.66
N VAL A 32 1.26 5.71 0.74
CA VAL A 32 0.53 6.96 0.44
C VAL A 32 -0.18 6.75 -0.89
N THR A 33 -1.44 6.32 -0.85
CA THR A 33 -2.19 5.98 -2.06
C THR A 33 -3.68 6.09 -1.86
N ALA A 34 -4.41 6.27 -2.96
CA ALA A 34 -5.85 6.08 -3.05
C ALA A 34 -6.22 4.91 -3.99
N ASP A 35 -5.22 4.17 -4.47
CA ASP A 35 -5.39 3.06 -5.39
C ASP A 35 -5.62 1.74 -4.65
N SER A 36 -6.73 1.09 -4.96
CA SER A 36 -7.12 -0.21 -4.38
C SER A 36 -6.35 -1.37 -5.00
N ASP A 37 -5.67 -1.17 -6.13
CA ASP A 37 -4.93 -2.24 -6.82
C ASP A 37 -3.70 -2.70 -6.03
N LEU A 38 -3.28 -1.94 -5.00
CA LEU A 38 -2.19 -2.27 -4.08
C LEU A 38 -2.60 -3.14 -2.89
N VAL A 39 -3.89 -3.47 -2.75
CA VAL A 39 -4.40 -4.36 -1.69
C VAL A 39 -3.66 -5.71 -1.62
N PRO A 40 -3.37 -6.41 -2.75
CA PRO A 40 -2.62 -7.67 -2.71
C PRO A 40 -1.23 -7.50 -2.07
N THR A 41 -0.53 -6.41 -2.40
CA THR A 41 0.78 -6.07 -1.82
C THR A 41 0.68 -5.81 -0.32
N MET A 42 -0.36 -5.10 0.13
CA MET A 42 -0.61 -4.88 1.56
C MET A 42 -0.85 -6.21 2.30
N GLN A 43 -1.63 -7.11 1.70
CA GLN A 43 -1.88 -8.43 2.28
C GLN A 43 -0.60 -9.26 2.37
N PHE A 44 0.23 -9.25 1.33
CA PHE A 44 1.52 -9.97 1.34
C PHE A 44 2.43 -9.43 2.44
N ALA A 45 2.66 -8.12 2.48
CA ALA A 45 3.49 -7.49 3.51
C ALA A 45 3.04 -7.86 4.93
N ARG A 46 1.72 -7.85 5.20
CA ARG A 46 1.19 -8.25 6.52
C ARG A 46 1.43 -9.71 6.85
N ARG A 47 1.35 -10.62 5.86
CA ARG A 47 1.65 -12.05 6.06
C ARG A 47 3.12 -12.27 6.42
N GLU A 48 4.01 -11.46 5.85
CA GLU A 48 5.44 -11.46 6.18
C GLU A 48 5.75 -10.73 7.50
N GLY A 49 4.73 -10.27 8.24
CA GLY A 49 4.90 -9.61 9.54
C GLY A 49 5.24 -8.12 9.45
N ILE A 50 5.16 -7.52 8.26
CA ILE A 50 5.41 -6.09 8.07
C ILE A 50 4.19 -5.28 8.50
N LYS A 51 4.39 -4.24 9.30
CA LYS A 51 3.31 -3.33 9.70
C LYS A 51 2.94 -2.40 8.55
N VAL A 52 1.70 -2.43 8.10
CA VAL A 52 1.22 -1.58 7.00
C VAL A 52 0.56 -0.32 7.55
N VAL A 53 1.08 0.84 7.13
CA VAL A 53 0.56 2.16 7.50
C VAL A 53 0.02 2.85 6.26
N LEU A 54 -1.28 3.13 6.22
CA LEU A 54 -1.91 3.85 5.12
C LEU A 54 -1.98 5.34 5.46
N VAL A 55 -1.50 6.18 4.54
CA VAL A 55 -1.61 7.64 4.66
C VAL A 55 -2.71 8.12 3.73
N ASN A 56 -3.75 8.74 4.29
CA ASN A 56 -4.76 9.41 3.47
C ASN A 56 -4.23 10.77 2.97
N MET A 57 -4.54 11.09 1.72
CA MET A 57 -4.14 12.36 1.09
C MET A 57 -5.23 13.43 1.28
N GLY A 58 -5.75 13.61 2.49
CA GLY A 58 -6.77 14.63 2.80
C GLY A 58 -8.16 14.40 2.18
N HIS A 59 -8.35 13.34 1.39
CA HIS A 59 -9.65 12.95 0.86
C HIS A 59 -10.46 12.20 1.92
N ARG A 60 -11.68 12.69 2.20
CA ARG A 60 -12.65 12.11 3.14
C ARG A 60 -13.05 10.65 2.86
N LEU A 61 -12.75 10.14 1.66
CA LEU A 61 -13.17 8.82 1.20
C LEU A 61 -11.94 7.97 0.87
N THR A 62 -11.29 7.44 1.91
CA THR A 62 -10.37 6.32 1.72
C THR A 62 -11.22 5.08 1.43
N LYS A 63 -10.92 4.36 0.34
CA LYS A 63 -11.67 3.15 -0.04
C LYS A 63 -11.68 2.15 1.13
N HIS A 64 -12.83 1.54 1.39
CA HIS A 64 -13.00 0.60 2.49
C HIS A 64 -11.98 -0.54 2.44
N ASP A 65 -11.71 -1.06 1.25
CA ASP A 65 -10.76 -2.16 1.03
C ASP A 65 -9.35 -1.81 1.52
N LEU A 66 -8.87 -0.59 1.28
CA LEU A 66 -7.55 -0.16 1.76
C LEU A 66 -7.50 -0.06 3.29
N LEU A 67 -8.57 0.42 3.92
CA LEU A 67 -8.65 0.56 5.37
C LEU A 67 -8.61 -0.80 6.08
N VAL A 68 -9.29 -1.81 5.54
CA VAL A 68 -9.33 -3.17 6.10
C VAL A 68 -7.94 -3.83 6.09
N HIS A 69 -7.10 -3.47 5.12
CA HIS A 69 -5.78 -4.03 4.96
C HIS A 69 -4.66 -3.19 5.60
N ALA A 70 -4.97 -2.06 6.22
CA ALA A 70 -4.01 -1.24 6.95
C ALA A 70 -4.03 -1.57 8.45
N ASP A 71 -2.85 -1.60 9.08
CA ASP A 71 -2.73 -1.74 10.54
C ASP A 71 -2.83 -0.38 11.25
N GLU A 72 -2.45 0.70 10.55
CA GLU A 72 -2.54 2.07 11.04
C GLU A 72 -2.94 3.00 9.90
N VAL A 73 -3.78 3.99 10.19
CA VAL A 73 -4.19 5.01 9.22
C VAL A 73 -3.74 6.37 9.73
N ARG A 74 -2.99 7.09 8.90
CA ARG A 74 -2.51 8.45 9.18
C ARG A 74 -3.16 9.45 8.25
N SER A 75 -3.52 10.59 8.80
CA SER A 75 -3.96 11.75 8.02
C SER A 75 -2.83 12.76 8.01
N VAL A 76 -2.33 13.12 6.84
CA VAL A 76 -1.37 14.22 6.70
C VAL A 76 -2.13 15.42 6.14
N PRO A 77 -2.27 16.53 6.91
CA PRO A 77 -2.83 17.75 6.36
C PRO A 77 -1.87 18.28 5.30
N TYR A 78 -2.38 18.45 4.08
CA TYR A 78 -1.65 19.18 3.04
C TYR A 78 -1.67 20.68 3.41
N PRO A 79 -0.52 21.37 3.43
CA PRO A 79 -0.45 22.80 3.76
C PRO A 79 -1.18 23.69 2.75
#